data_AF-A0A2V9HAC4-F1
#
_entry.id   AF-A0A2V9HAC4-F1
#
_cell.length_a   1.000
_cell.length_b   1.000
_cell.length_c   1.000
_cell.angle_alpha   90.00
_cell.angle_beta   90.00
_cell.angle_gamma   90.00
#
_symmetry.space_group_name_H-M   'P 1'
#
loop_
_entity.id
_entity.type
_entity.pdbx_description
1 polymer ?
#
loop_
_entity_poly.entity_id
_entity_poly.type
_entity_poly.pdbx_seq_one_letter_code
_entity_poly.pdbx_strand_id
1 'polypeptide(L)'
;MPLPETITMRFTEEDAGYVTVRPVVKQTFRLAELADMVVSVTGKNVSRVQQIFRAGTVVYNGYRYWWDGFAGDENEITGVLALFPDDDPARLFNPAQVTSITLEIGGGTQRSLVGVARREASAKKLFHKRSPWEILLKAGQDSTPRYEGYSHAERADVYRVHLSSEIAASLLKQVLDVAPRGLQRKLTARQPPAAMLFFVPRKNSVGAESPP
;
A
#
# COMPACT_ATOMS: atom_id res chain seq x y z
N MET A 1 -2.41 31.38 -8.42
CA MET A 1 -3.50 31.67 -7.44
C MET A 1 -3.18 30.82 -6.24
N PRO A 2 -3.30 31.33 -5.01
CA PRO A 2 -3.00 30.54 -3.83
C PRO A 2 -3.83 29.25 -3.81
N LEU A 3 -3.23 28.16 -3.34
CA LEU A 3 -3.93 26.89 -3.20
C LEU A 3 -5.15 27.04 -2.28
N PRO A 4 -6.29 26.41 -2.61
CA PRO A 4 -7.49 26.50 -1.79
C PRO A 4 -7.28 25.80 -0.45
N GLU A 5 -7.67 26.45 0.66
CA GLU A 5 -7.57 25.85 2.00
C GLU A 5 -8.62 24.75 2.22
N THR A 6 -9.80 24.92 1.61
CA THR A 6 -10.92 23.97 1.68
C THR A 6 -11.45 23.67 0.29
N ILE A 7 -11.75 22.40 0.05
CA ILE A 7 -12.21 21.87 -1.24
C ILE A 7 -13.50 21.09 -1.02
N THR A 8 -14.56 21.45 -1.73
CA THR A 8 -15.77 20.63 -1.76
C THR A 8 -15.57 19.44 -2.69
N MET A 9 -15.59 18.26 -2.11
CA MET A 9 -15.41 16.99 -2.80
C MET A 9 -16.74 16.25 -2.93
N ARG A 10 -16.86 15.50 -4.02
CA ARG A 10 -17.89 14.49 -4.26
C ARG A 10 -17.20 13.14 -4.35
N PHE A 11 -17.84 12.06 -3.88
CA PHE A 11 -17.33 10.71 -4.11
C PHE A 11 -18.44 9.65 -4.24
N THR A 12 -18.10 8.57 -4.95
CA THR A 12 -18.92 7.34 -5.04
C THR A 12 -18.00 6.12 -5.10
N GLU A 13 -18.53 4.96 -4.73
CA GLU A 13 -17.81 3.69 -4.83
C GLU A 13 -17.57 3.33 -6.31
N GLU A 14 -16.34 2.93 -6.63
CA GLU A 14 -15.95 2.46 -7.95
C GLU A 14 -16.12 0.94 -8.03
N ASP A 15 -17.20 0.50 -8.68
CA ASP A 15 -17.48 -0.92 -8.90
C ASP A 15 -17.60 -1.20 -10.41
N ALA A 16 -17.08 -2.35 -10.86
CA ALA A 16 -17.01 -2.72 -12.27
C ALA A 16 -18.22 -3.54 -12.75
N GLY A 17 -19.40 -3.38 -12.13
CA GLY A 17 -20.58 -4.20 -12.40
C GLY A 17 -21.90 -3.47 -12.16
N TYR A 18 -22.77 -3.53 -13.18
CA TYR A 18 -24.19 -3.16 -13.24
C TYR A 18 -24.61 -1.76 -12.74
N VAL A 19 -25.38 -1.07 -13.61
CA VAL A 19 -25.94 0.27 -13.41
C VAL A 19 -26.80 0.31 -12.14
N THR A 20 -26.17 0.72 -11.04
CA THR A 20 -26.85 0.98 -9.77
C THR A 20 -26.59 2.44 -9.44
N VAL A 21 -27.64 3.26 -9.31
CA VAL A 21 -27.50 4.68 -8.93
C VAL A 21 -27.07 4.73 -7.46
N ARG A 22 -25.76 4.88 -7.22
CA ARG A 22 -25.19 4.98 -5.87
C ARG A 22 -25.25 6.42 -5.35
N PRO A 23 -25.43 6.62 -4.04
CA PRO A 23 -25.50 7.95 -3.46
C PRO A 23 -24.16 8.68 -3.62
N VAL A 24 -24.20 9.85 -4.25
CA VAL A 24 -23.05 10.75 -4.31
C VAL A 24 -22.96 11.50 -2.98
N VAL A 25 -21.89 11.28 -2.24
CA VAL A 25 -21.63 11.98 -0.98
C VAL A 25 -20.89 13.27 -1.28
N LYS A 26 -21.30 14.38 -0.64
CA LYS A 26 -20.58 15.66 -0.66
C LYS A 26 -19.90 15.88 0.69
N GLN A 27 -18.62 16.19 0.66
CA GLN A 27 -17.83 16.45 1.86
C GLN A 27 -16.80 17.54 1.60
N THR A 28 -16.51 18.37 2.59
CA THR A 28 -15.44 19.36 2.52
C THR A 28 -14.15 18.75 3.06
N PHE A 29 -13.09 18.82 2.26
CA PHE A 29 -11.74 18.38 2.62
C PHE A 29 -10.83 19.60 2.76
N ARG A 30 -9.82 19.49 3.61
CA ARG A 30 -8.65 20.39 3.63
C ARG A 30 -7.69 19.99 2.52
N LEU A 31 -6.87 20.94 2.08
CA LEU A 31 -5.83 20.69 1.09
C LEU A 31 -4.90 19.53 1.47
N ALA A 32 -4.53 19.43 2.75
CA ALA A 32 -3.67 18.35 3.25
C ALA A 32 -4.32 16.95 3.10
N GLU A 33 -5.64 16.84 3.28
CA GLU A 33 -6.37 15.57 3.17
C GLU A 33 -6.48 15.14 1.70
N LEU A 34 -6.74 16.09 0.79
CA LEU A 34 -6.70 15.83 -0.65
C LEU A 34 -5.27 15.46 -1.10
N ALA A 35 -4.26 16.18 -0.60
CA ALA A 35 -2.87 15.91 -0.94
C ALA A 35 -2.43 14.51 -0.48
N ASP A 36 -2.83 14.08 0.71
CA ASP A 36 -2.51 12.74 1.24
C ASP A 36 -3.08 11.62 0.35
N MET A 37 -4.34 11.77 -0.08
CA MET A 37 -4.97 10.85 -1.02
C MET A 37 -4.27 10.83 -2.38
N VAL A 38 -3.91 12.00 -2.92
CA VAL A 38 -3.25 12.09 -4.24
C VAL A 38 -1.82 11.55 -4.18
N VAL A 39 -1.08 11.84 -3.11
CA VAL A 39 0.29 11.34 -2.88
C VAL A 39 0.28 9.83 -2.66
N SER A 40 -0.77 9.27 -2.06
CA SER A 40 -0.94 7.81 -1.96
C SER A 40 -0.99 7.13 -3.33
N VAL A 41 -1.49 7.81 -4.37
CA VAL A 41 -1.59 7.25 -5.74
C VAL A 41 -0.35 7.58 -6.59
N THR A 42 0.30 8.70 -6.33
CA THR A 42 1.32 9.28 -7.23
C THR A 42 2.72 9.34 -6.66
N GLY A 43 2.89 9.10 -5.36
CA GLY A 43 4.08 9.50 -4.61
C GLY A 43 4.24 11.03 -4.57
N LYS A 44 5.41 11.51 -4.13
CA LYS A 44 5.74 12.95 -4.10
C LYS A 44 6.14 13.51 -5.47
N ASN A 45 5.49 13.07 -6.56
CA ASN A 45 5.77 13.56 -7.90
C ASN A 45 5.00 14.85 -8.18
N VAL A 46 5.71 15.99 -8.10
CA VAL A 46 5.13 17.34 -8.24
C VAL A 46 4.26 17.49 -9.49
N SER A 47 4.77 17.08 -10.66
CA SER A 47 4.05 17.26 -11.94
C SER A 47 2.80 16.40 -12.03
N ARG A 48 2.86 15.17 -11.51
CA ARG A 48 1.71 14.26 -11.48
C ARG A 48 0.65 14.71 -10.47
N VAL A 49 1.07 15.25 -9.32
CA VAL A 49 0.16 15.86 -8.32
C VAL A 49 -0.54 17.08 -8.91
N GLN A 50 0.20 17.99 -9.56
CA GLN A 50 -0.37 19.14 -10.27
C GLN A 50 -1.40 18.73 -11.32
N GLN A 51 -1.10 17.68 -12.10
CA GLN A 51 -2.01 17.17 -13.11
C GLN A 51 -3.32 16.67 -12.47
N ILE A 52 -3.25 15.94 -11.36
CA ILE A 52 -4.44 15.43 -10.66
C ILE A 52 -5.26 16.57 -10.04
N PHE A 53 -4.62 17.52 -9.36
CA PHE A 53 -5.30 18.70 -8.79
C PHE A 53 -6.05 19.50 -9.85
N ARG A 54 -5.44 19.67 -11.04
CA ARG A 54 -6.07 20.34 -12.18
C ARG A 54 -7.20 19.51 -12.78
N ALA A 55 -7.02 18.19 -12.89
CA ALA A 55 -8.02 17.30 -13.46
C ALA A 55 -9.27 17.17 -12.57
N GLY A 56 -9.14 17.41 -11.26
CA GLY A 56 -10.28 17.42 -10.37
C GLY A 56 -10.84 16.03 -10.06
N THR A 57 -10.06 14.96 -10.23
CA THR A 57 -10.52 13.60 -9.95
C THR A 57 -9.39 12.65 -9.56
N VAL A 58 -9.68 11.72 -8.64
CA VAL A 58 -8.76 10.64 -8.27
C VAL A 58 -9.58 9.41 -7.85
N VAL A 59 -9.03 8.23 -8.11
CA VAL A 59 -9.54 6.97 -7.55
C VAL A 59 -8.65 6.58 -6.38
N TYR A 60 -9.26 6.31 -5.23
CA TYR A 60 -8.56 5.95 -4.01
C TYR A 60 -9.42 5.00 -3.16
N ASN A 61 -8.82 3.92 -2.66
CA ASN A 61 -9.48 2.90 -1.82
C ASN A 61 -10.82 2.36 -2.38
N GLY A 62 -10.93 2.22 -3.70
CA GLY A 62 -12.16 1.73 -4.34
C GLY A 62 -13.27 2.78 -4.45
N TYR A 63 -12.97 4.06 -4.21
CA TYR A 63 -13.88 5.17 -4.44
C TYR A 63 -13.30 6.11 -5.50
N ARG A 64 -14.19 6.66 -6.32
CA ARG A 64 -13.85 7.77 -7.21
C ARG A 64 -14.27 9.07 -6.57
N TYR A 65 -13.33 10.01 -6.49
CA TYR A 65 -13.51 11.35 -5.97
C TYR A 65 -13.45 12.38 -7.09
N TRP A 66 -14.21 13.47 -6.96
CA TRP A 66 -14.16 14.61 -7.87
C TRP A 66 -14.36 15.94 -7.15
N TRP A 67 -13.69 16.98 -7.63
CA TRP A 67 -13.76 18.36 -7.14
C TRP A 67 -13.59 19.35 -8.30
N ASP A 68 -13.80 20.62 -8.03
CA ASP A 68 -13.51 21.68 -9.00
C ASP A 68 -12.00 21.87 -9.08
N GLY A 69 -11.42 21.48 -10.23
CA GLY A 69 -9.97 21.48 -10.43
C GLY A 69 -9.34 22.86 -10.26
N PHE A 70 -8.15 22.88 -9.69
CA PHE A 70 -7.39 24.11 -9.45
C PHE A 70 -5.92 23.94 -9.84
N ALA A 71 -5.26 25.05 -10.16
CA ALA A 71 -3.84 25.08 -10.49
C ALA A 71 -3.05 25.62 -9.31
N GLY A 72 -2.08 24.84 -8.84
CA GLY A 72 -0.99 25.33 -7.98
C GLY A 72 0.30 25.43 -8.78
N ASP A 73 1.13 26.41 -8.48
CA ASP A 73 2.47 26.48 -9.04
C ASP A 73 3.41 25.43 -8.43
N GLU A 74 4.62 25.30 -8.97
CA GLU A 74 5.57 24.28 -8.54
C GLU A 74 6.02 24.46 -7.08
N ASN A 75 6.19 25.70 -6.62
CA ASN A 75 6.65 26.01 -5.27
C ASN A 75 5.55 25.71 -4.25
N GLU A 76 4.31 26.08 -4.54
CA GLU A 76 3.16 25.80 -3.69
C GLU A 76 2.97 24.28 -3.49
N ILE A 77 3.03 23.51 -4.59
CA ILE A 77 2.87 22.06 -4.53
C ILE A 77 4.06 21.42 -3.80
N THR A 78 5.28 21.86 -4.06
CA THR A 78 6.47 21.39 -3.33
C THR A 78 6.35 21.66 -1.83
N GLY A 79 5.84 22.83 -1.45
CA GLY A 79 5.59 23.18 -0.05
C GLY A 79 4.57 22.25 0.63
N VAL A 80 3.48 21.90 -0.06
CA VAL A 80 2.52 20.91 0.44
C VAL A 80 3.15 19.53 0.55
N LEU A 81 3.92 19.11 -0.47
CA LEU A 81 4.56 17.80 -0.49
C LEU A 81 5.64 17.64 0.58
N ALA A 82 6.29 18.72 1.01
CA ALA A 82 7.28 18.70 2.09
C ALA A 82 6.71 18.22 3.44
N LEU A 83 5.39 18.26 3.63
CA LEU A 83 4.71 17.73 4.82
C LEU A 83 4.67 16.20 4.84
N PHE A 84 4.86 15.54 3.69
CA PHE A 84 4.80 14.09 3.56
C PHE A 84 6.18 13.46 3.76
N PRO A 85 6.25 12.28 4.40
CA PRO A 85 7.52 11.65 4.71
C PRO A 85 8.34 11.32 3.46
N ASP A 86 9.64 11.58 3.51
CA ASP A 86 10.59 11.19 2.46
C ASP A 86 11.17 9.79 2.69
N ASP A 87 11.80 9.26 1.65
CA ASP A 87 12.64 8.07 1.73
C ASP A 87 13.76 8.26 2.74
N ASP A 88 14.04 7.21 3.52
CA ASP A 88 15.12 7.22 4.51
C ASP A 88 15.87 5.88 4.47
N PRO A 89 16.86 5.74 3.57
CA PRO A 89 17.65 4.52 3.40
C PRO A 89 18.47 4.10 4.61
N ALA A 90 18.65 4.99 5.60
CA ALA A 90 19.36 4.68 6.84
C ALA A 90 18.49 3.92 7.84
N ARG A 91 17.17 3.82 7.62
CA ARG A 91 16.28 3.07 8.51
C ARG A 91 16.57 1.57 8.41
N LEU A 92 16.74 0.97 9.58
CA LEU A 92 16.98 -0.45 9.71
C LEU A 92 15.66 -1.22 9.65
N PHE A 93 15.70 -2.37 8.97
CA PHE A 93 14.59 -3.30 8.96
C PHE A 93 14.27 -3.79 10.38
N ASN A 94 13.03 -3.59 10.83
CA ASN A 94 12.54 -4.06 12.13
C ASN A 94 11.40 -5.08 11.95
N PRO A 95 11.68 -6.38 12.05
CA PRO A 95 10.70 -7.46 11.86
C PRO A 95 9.49 -7.35 12.79
N ALA A 96 9.66 -6.83 14.01
CA ALA A 96 8.58 -6.74 14.99
C ALA A 96 7.51 -5.71 14.60
N GLN A 97 7.89 -4.70 13.82
CA GLN A 97 7.03 -3.61 13.36
C GLN A 97 6.39 -3.86 12.00
N VAL A 98 6.70 -4.97 11.33
CA VAL A 98 6.06 -5.34 10.06
C VAL A 98 4.56 -5.58 10.30
N THR A 99 3.72 -4.98 9.47
CA THR A 99 2.24 -5.10 9.53
C THR A 99 1.64 -5.86 8.35
N SER A 100 2.29 -5.81 7.19
CA SER A 100 1.91 -6.56 6.00
C SER A 100 3.14 -6.99 5.20
N ILE A 101 2.96 -8.04 4.41
CA ILE A 101 3.96 -8.54 3.46
C ILE A 101 3.29 -8.69 2.11
N THR A 102 3.89 -8.19 1.04
CA THR A 102 3.43 -8.43 -0.34
C THR A 102 4.36 -9.42 -1.01
N LEU A 103 3.78 -10.50 -1.51
CA LEU A 103 4.46 -11.48 -2.34
C LEU A 103 4.38 -11.02 -3.79
N GLU A 104 5.54 -10.81 -4.40
CA GLU A 104 5.66 -10.52 -5.82
C GLU A 104 5.82 -11.83 -6.57
N ILE A 105 4.86 -12.16 -7.43
CA ILE A 105 4.76 -13.44 -8.12
C ILE A 105 4.86 -13.22 -9.62
N GLY A 106 5.62 -14.09 -10.30
CA GLY A 106 5.91 -13.97 -11.73
C GLY A 106 7.03 -12.97 -12.04
N GLY A 107 7.26 -12.71 -13.33
CA GLY A 107 8.27 -11.78 -13.81
C GLY A 107 7.79 -11.04 -15.06
N GLY A 108 8.34 -9.84 -15.29
CA GLY A 108 8.00 -9.01 -16.45
C GLY A 108 6.53 -8.56 -16.44
N THR A 109 5.84 -8.75 -17.57
CA THR A 109 4.46 -8.27 -17.80
C THR A 109 3.38 -9.06 -17.04
N GLN A 110 3.72 -10.20 -16.44
CA GLN A 110 2.80 -11.03 -15.66
C GLN A 110 3.01 -10.91 -14.13
N ARG A 111 3.69 -9.85 -13.68
CA ARG A 111 3.89 -9.58 -12.25
C ARG A 111 2.55 -9.41 -11.55
N SER A 112 2.29 -10.26 -10.56
CA SER A 112 1.13 -10.18 -9.68
C SER A 112 1.59 -9.92 -8.25
N LEU A 113 0.87 -9.06 -7.54
CA LEU A 113 1.14 -8.76 -6.14
C LEU A 113 0.08 -9.41 -5.26
N VAL A 114 0.50 -10.17 -4.26
CA VAL A 114 -0.39 -10.78 -3.28
C VAL A 114 -0.04 -10.27 -1.89
N GLY A 115 -0.85 -9.33 -1.40
CA GLY A 115 -0.73 -8.81 -0.04
C GLY A 115 -1.14 -9.86 1.01
N VAL A 116 -0.41 -9.94 2.10
CA VAL A 116 -0.65 -10.83 3.24
C VAL A 116 -0.58 -9.98 4.51
N ALA A 117 -1.73 -9.73 5.12
CA ALA A 117 -1.79 -8.93 6.34
C ALA A 117 -1.39 -9.77 7.56
N ARG A 118 -0.73 -9.16 8.54
CA ARG A 118 -0.33 -9.83 9.79
C ARG A 118 -1.52 -10.50 10.47
N ARG A 119 -2.66 -9.82 10.56
CA ARG A 119 -3.87 -10.36 11.22
C ARG A 119 -4.36 -11.65 10.55
N GLU A 120 -4.36 -11.70 9.21
CA GLU A 120 -4.78 -12.88 8.43
C GLU A 120 -3.81 -14.06 8.61
N ALA A 121 -2.50 -13.77 8.54
CA ALA A 121 -1.45 -14.78 8.54
C ALA A 121 -0.97 -15.21 9.94
N SER A 122 -1.37 -14.51 11.00
CA SER A 122 -0.98 -14.85 12.38
C SER A 122 -1.78 -16.00 12.97
N ALA A 123 -2.94 -16.33 12.38
CA ALA A 123 -3.77 -17.44 12.84
C ALA A 123 -3.00 -18.77 12.69
N LYS A 124 -2.85 -19.49 13.80
CA LYS A 124 -2.26 -20.84 13.81
C LYS A 124 -3.36 -21.87 13.58
N LYS A 125 -3.09 -22.84 12.70
CA LYS A 125 -3.88 -24.08 12.69
C LYS A 125 -3.63 -24.85 14.00
N LEU A 126 -4.65 -25.55 14.50
CA LEU A 126 -4.46 -26.50 15.59
C LEU A 126 -3.29 -27.45 15.25
N PHE A 127 -2.46 -27.72 16.25
CA PHE A 127 -1.27 -28.60 16.18
C PHE A 127 -0.03 -28.05 15.44
N HIS A 128 -0.09 -26.90 14.77
CA HIS A 128 1.10 -26.31 14.16
C HIS A 128 1.84 -25.37 15.13
N LYS A 129 3.17 -25.56 15.23
CA LYS A 129 4.04 -24.73 16.09
C LYS A 129 4.20 -23.31 15.56
N ARG A 130 4.14 -23.13 14.23
CA ARG A 130 4.33 -21.84 13.56
C ARG A 130 3.12 -21.39 12.76
N SER A 131 2.87 -20.09 12.74
CA SER A 131 1.90 -19.45 11.84
C SER A 131 2.54 -19.15 10.47
N PRO A 132 1.73 -18.96 9.40
CA PRO A 132 2.23 -18.43 8.13
C PRO A 132 3.06 -17.16 8.29
N TRP A 133 2.63 -16.26 9.19
CA TRP A 133 3.30 -15.00 9.48
C TRP A 133 4.72 -15.20 10.03
N GLU A 134 4.87 -16.13 10.99
CA GLU A 134 6.18 -16.45 11.58
C GLU A 134 7.15 -17.03 10.54
N ILE A 135 6.63 -17.83 9.58
CA ILE A 135 7.44 -18.39 8.49
C ILE A 135 7.91 -17.29 7.52
N LEU A 136 7.00 -16.42 7.08
CA LEU A 136 7.32 -15.32 6.16
C LEU A 136 8.30 -14.32 6.77
N LEU A 137 8.08 -13.93 8.04
CA LEU A 137 9.01 -13.03 8.75
C LEU A 137 10.39 -13.64 8.91
N LYS A 138 10.49 -14.93 9.24
CA LYS A 138 11.77 -15.61 9.40
C LYS A 138 12.55 -15.64 8.08
N ALA A 139 11.87 -15.93 6.97
CA ALA A 139 12.49 -15.90 5.65
C ALA A 139 13.01 -14.50 5.29
N GLY A 140 12.28 -13.44 5.68
CA GLY A 140 12.75 -12.05 5.56
C GLY A 140 14.02 -11.79 6.38
N GLN A 141 13.99 -12.14 7.67
CA GLN A 141 15.12 -11.96 8.58
C GLN A 141 16.40 -12.64 8.09
N ASP A 142 16.27 -13.87 7.57
CA ASP A 142 17.41 -14.67 7.12
C ASP A 142 18.03 -14.17 5.81
N SER A 143 17.31 -13.32 5.07
CA SER A 143 17.70 -12.87 3.72
C SER A 143 18.11 -11.39 3.65
N THR A 144 18.28 -10.73 4.80
CA THR A 144 18.72 -9.32 4.93
C THR A 144 17.97 -8.35 4.00
N PRO A 145 16.74 -7.92 4.36
CA PRO A 145 15.92 -7.07 3.50
C PRO A 145 16.59 -5.72 3.21
N ARG A 146 16.52 -5.29 1.96
CA ARG A 146 17.05 -3.99 1.51
C ARG A 146 15.95 -2.93 1.53
N TYR A 147 16.29 -1.71 1.91
CA TYR A 147 15.36 -0.59 1.80
C TYR A 147 15.03 -0.32 0.32
N GLU A 148 13.74 -0.24 0.00
CA GLU A 148 13.25 0.08 -1.35
C GLU A 148 12.77 1.54 -1.44
N GLY A 149 12.09 2.04 -0.40
CA GLY A 149 11.50 3.39 -0.37
C GLY A 149 10.35 3.50 0.62
N TYR A 150 9.71 4.66 0.68
CA TYR A 150 8.50 4.91 1.45
C TYR A 150 7.25 4.77 0.55
N SER A 151 6.33 3.88 0.93
CA SER A 151 5.02 3.78 0.29
C SER A 151 4.06 4.73 0.99
N HIS A 152 3.62 5.78 0.29
CA HIS A 152 2.58 6.67 0.79
C HIS A 152 1.20 5.97 0.86
N ALA A 153 0.91 5.08 -0.09
CA ALA A 153 -0.31 4.28 -0.09
C ALA A 153 -0.46 3.41 1.18
N GLU A 154 0.65 2.77 1.58
CA GLU A 154 0.69 1.89 2.75
C GLU A 154 1.15 2.64 4.02
N ARG A 155 1.46 3.94 3.90
CA ARG A 155 2.08 4.80 4.92
C ARG A 155 3.26 4.14 5.66
N ALA A 156 4.09 3.41 4.91
CA ALA A 156 5.09 2.52 5.49
C ALA A 156 6.41 2.53 4.70
N ASP A 157 7.51 2.34 5.43
CA ASP A 157 8.80 2.01 4.84
C ASP A 157 8.73 0.59 4.25
N VAL A 158 9.21 0.46 3.01
CA VAL A 158 9.18 -0.78 2.24
C VAL A 158 10.57 -1.38 2.19
N TYR A 159 10.67 -2.66 2.57
CA TYR A 159 11.90 -3.43 2.49
C TYR A 159 11.70 -4.62 1.56
N ARG A 160 12.67 -4.89 0.69
CA ARG A 160 12.59 -5.95 -0.32
C ARG A 160 13.60 -7.05 -0.08
N VAL A 161 13.15 -8.28 -0.26
CA VAL A 161 13.98 -9.48 -0.36
C VAL A 161 13.72 -10.13 -1.71
N HIS A 162 14.78 -10.38 -2.47
CA HIS A 162 14.72 -11.22 -3.67
C HIS A 162 14.93 -12.68 -3.28
N LEU A 163 14.16 -13.58 -3.86
CA LEU A 163 14.20 -15.00 -3.56
C LEU A 163 14.74 -15.78 -4.76
N SER A 164 15.63 -16.75 -4.51
CA SER A 164 15.94 -17.74 -5.55
C SER A 164 14.74 -18.65 -5.76
N SER A 165 14.68 -19.32 -6.92
CA SER A 165 13.60 -20.25 -7.24
C SER A 165 13.46 -21.36 -6.20
N GLU A 166 14.58 -21.92 -5.70
CA GLU A 166 14.54 -22.99 -4.70
C GLU A 166 13.99 -22.50 -3.36
N ILE A 167 14.45 -21.32 -2.90
CA ILE A 167 13.99 -20.72 -1.64
C ILE A 167 12.51 -20.36 -1.74
N ALA A 168 12.11 -19.74 -2.84
CA ALA A 168 10.72 -19.35 -3.09
C ALA A 168 9.76 -20.55 -3.07
N ALA A 169 10.14 -21.65 -3.74
CA ALA A 169 9.32 -22.86 -3.79
C ALA A 169 9.20 -23.53 -2.40
N SER A 170 10.33 -23.62 -1.68
CA SER A 170 10.35 -24.14 -0.31
C SER A 170 9.51 -23.29 0.64
N LEU A 171 9.64 -21.96 0.55
CA LEU A 171 8.88 -21.02 1.37
C LEU A 171 7.38 -21.13 1.11
N LEU A 172 6.96 -21.13 -0.16
CA LEU A 172 5.55 -21.24 -0.53
C LEU A 172 4.94 -22.55 0.01
N LYS A 173 5.66 -23.67 -0.12
CA LYS A 173 5.23 -24.96 0.44
C LYS A 173 5.01 -24.88 1.95
N GLN A 174 6.02 -24.39 2.69
CA GLN A 174 5.95 -24.26 4.15
C GLN A 174 4.80 -23.36 4.61
N VAL A 175 4.55 -22.26 3.89
CA VAL A 175 3.43 -21.35 4.18
C VAL A 175 2.09 -22.03 3.93
N LEU A 176 1.93 -22.71 2.79
CA LEU A 176 0.68 -23.40 2.42
C LEU A 176 0.30 -24.50 3.42
N ASP A 177 1.28 -25.26 3.93
CA ASP A 177 1.06 -26.32 4.91
C ASP A 177 0.34 -25.77 6.16
N VAL A 178 0.77 -24.61 6.65
CA VAL A 178 0.24 -23.99 7.88
C VAL A 178 -0.85 -22.94 7.65
N ALA A 179 -1.08 -22.50 6.42
CA ALA A 179 -2.01 -21.42 6.09
C ALA A 179 -3.49 -21.78 6.31
N PRO A 180 -4.31 -20.88 6.89
CA PRO A 180 -5.75 -21.07 6.96
C PRO A 180 -6.37 -21.10 5.55
N ARG A 181 -7.57 -21.67 5.41
CA ARG A 181 -8.23 -21.89 4.10
C ARG A 181 -8.33 -20.64 3.23
N GLY A 182 -8.60 -19.47 3.82
CA GLY A 182 -8.66 -18.20 3.09
C GLY A 182 -7.32 -17.84 2.45
N LEU A 183 -6.25 -17.87 3.23
CA LEU A 183 -4.89 -17.58 2.76
C LEU A 183 -4.40 -18.66 1.78
N GLN A 184 -4.74 -19.94 1.99
CA GLN A 184 -4.44 -20.99 1.01
C GLN A 184 -5.07 -20.69 -0.35
N ARG A 185 -6.38 -20.39 -0.41
CA ARG A 185 -7.05 -20.05 -1.68
C ARG A 185 -6.38 -18.88 -2.41
N LYS A 186 -5.88 -17.90 -1.66
CA LYS A 186 -5.15 -16.74 -2.19
C LYS A 186 -3.80 -17.12 -2.83
N LEU A 187 -3.14 -18.16 -2.30
CA LEU A 187 -1.77 -18.55 -2.64
C LEU A 187 -1.65 -19.81 -3.53
N THR A 188 -2.57 -20.77 -3.45
CA THR A 188 -2.43 -22.09 -4.09
C THR A 188 -2.39 -22.04 -5.62
N ALA A 189 -3.08 -21.07 -6.24
CA ALA A 189 -3.08 -20.90 -7.69
C ALA A 189 -1.87 -20.09 -8.22
N ARG A 190 -0.88 -19.81 -7.36
CA ARG A 190 0.19 -18.87 -7.66
C ARG A 190 1.54 -19.58 -7.77
N GLN A 191 2.38 -19.06 -8.64
CA GLN A 191 3.78 -19.47 -8.74
C GLN A 191 4.55 -19.07 -7.47
N PRO A 192 5.72 -19.69 -7.21
CA PRO A 192 6.62 -19.22 -6.16
C PRO A 192 6.95 -17.72 -6.32
N PRO A 193 6.99 -16.94 -5.23
CA PRO A 193 7.27 -15.51 -5.31
C PRO A 193 8.72 -15.23 -5.69
N ALA A 194 8.94 -14.30 -6.61
CA ALA A 194 10.27 -13.81 -6.98
C ALA A 194 10.85 -12.84 -5.93
N ALA A 195 9.97 -12.13 -5.20
CA ALA A 195 10.37 -11.25 -4.12
C ALA A 195 9.30 -11.15 -3.03
N MET A 196 9.74 -10.70 -1.85
CA MET A 196 8.87 -10.28 -0.76
C MET A 196 9.12 -8.81 -0.43
N LEU A 197 8.04 -8.06 -0.25
CA LEU A 197 8.04 -6.68 0.21
C LEU A 197 7.47 -6.65 1.62
N PHE A 198 8.20 -6.08 2.57
CA PHE A 198 7.79 -5.94 3.96
C PHE A 198 7.45 -4.47 4.24
N PHE A 199 6.29 -4.22 4.82
CA PHE A 199 5.82 -2.87 5.13
C PHE A 199 5.94 -2.60 6.63
N VAL A 200 6.72 -1.57 6.97
CA VAL A 200 7.00 -1.13 8.33
C VAL A 200 6.44 0.29 8.51
N PRO A 201 5.29 0.46 9.19
CA PRO A 201 4.69 1.78 9.38
C PRO A 201 5.56 2.73 10.19
N ARG A 202 5.50 4.02 9.86
CA ARG A 202 6.08 5.06 10.70
C ARG A 202 5.06 5.42 11.79
N LYS A 203 5.45 5.35 13.07
CA LYS A 203 4.56 5.65 14.22
C LYS A 203 3.86 7.02 14.18
N ASN A 204 4.31 7.94 13.31
CA ASN A 204 3.81 9.31 13.20
C ASN A 204 3.32 9.68 11.78
N SER A 205 2.98 8.72 10.91
CA SER A 205 2.35 9.08 9.63
C SER A 205 0.95 9.64 9.89
N VAL A 206 0.75 10.91 9.54
CA VAL A 206 -0.55 11.61 9.60
C VAL A 206 -1.60 10.75 8.88
N GLY A 207 -2.70 10.41 9.55
CA GLY A 207 -3.83 9.68 8.94
C GLY A 207 -4.15 8.28 9.52
N ALA A 208 -3.78 7.97 10.77
CA ALA A 208 -4.19 6.73 11.44
C ALA A 208 -5.72 6.60 11.66
N GLU A 209 -6.49 7.65 11.38
CA GLU A 209 -7.95 7.60 11.26
C GLU A 209 -8.31 7.70 9.78
N SER A 210 -8.57 6.55 9.15
CA SER A 210 -9.37 6.53 7.91
C SER A 210 -10.78 7.05 8.24
N PRO A 211 -11.42 7.83 7.36
CA PRO A 211 -12.84 8.12 7.53
C PRO A 211 -13.65 6.81 7.45
N PRO A 212 -14.85 6.77 8.07
CA PRO A 212 -15.70 5.59 8.13
C PRO A 212 -16.15 5.09 6.75
#